data_AF-A0A1H6EQA6-F1
#
_entry.id   AF-A0A1H6EQA6-F1
#
_cell.length_a   1.000
_cell.length_b   1.000
_cell.length_c   1.000
_cell.angle_alpha   90.00
_cell.angle_beta   90.00
_cell.angle_gamma   90.00
#
_symmetry.space_group_name_H-M   'P 1'
#
loop_
_entity.id
_entity.type
_entity.pdbx_description
1 polymer ?
#
loop_
_entity_poly.entity_id
_entity_poly.type
_entity_poly.pdbx_seq_one_letter_code
_entity_poly.pdbx_strand_id
1 'polypeptide(L)'
;MIYGLCLEYGLTGRDPQTIETNTILCRVHIFPDLGARKLKDLKATEVEKWLRIKARSLSTRTLQALYSAFNRIVKRAMAREKVKRNVVELCTIPKGQGGRPSRSLTFRQALAILSASKYHRMHPYIVVSLLTAPRNYVTFAGATLT
;
A
#
# COMPACT_ATOMS: atom_id res chain seq x y z
N MET A 1 -9.76 -19.21 11.32
CA MET A 1 -9.53 -18.38 12.53
C MET A 1 -8.36 -17.39 12.32
N ILE A 2 -8.37 -16.65 11.21
CA ILE A 2 -7.35 -15.63 10.85
C ILE A 2 -7.88 -14.21 11.11
N TYR A 3 -9.20 -14.02 11.03
CA TYR A 3 -9.92 -12.75 11.19
C TYR A 3 -9.70 -12.07 12.56
N GLY A 4 -9.94 -12.77 13.67
CA GLY A 4 -9.78 -12.20 15.02
C GLY A 4 -8.33 -11.84 15.39
N LEU A 5 -7.35 -12.57 14.83
CA LEU A 5 -5.93 -12.26 15.03
C LEU A 5 -5.51 -10.94 14.34
N CYS A 6 -6.18 -10.58 13.24
CA CYS A 6 -5.86 -9.37 12.48
C CYS A 6 -6.58 -8.13 13.04
N LEU A 7 -7.86 -8.25 13.40
CA LEU A 7 -8.72 -7.11 13.76
C LEU A 7 -8.72 -6.78 15.26
N GLU A 8 -8.77 -7.77 16.15
CA GLU A 8 -8.93 -7.48 17.59
C GLU A 8 -7.63 -7.05 18.27
N TYR A 9 -6.46 -7.48 17.78
CA TYR A 9 -5.18 -7.31 18.50
C TYR A 9 -4.01 -6.79 17.65
N GLY A 10 -4.17 -6.71 16.32
CA GLY A 10 -3.09 -6.36 15.39
C GLY A 10 -2.97 -4.87 15.07
N LEU A 11 -4.00 -4.10 15.43
CA LEU A 11 -4.23 -2.73 14.94
C LEU A 11 -4.55 -1.74 16.07
N THR A 12 -4.34 -2.12 17.34
CA THR A 12 -4.50 -1.23 18.49
C THR A 12 -3.65 0.02 18.34
N GLY A 13 -4.28 1.20 18.45
CA GLY A 13 -3.62 2.50 18.32
C GLY A 13 -3.32 2.98 16.89
N ARG A 14 -3.83 2.29 15.85
CA ARG A 14 -3.73 2.78 14.46
C ARG A 14 -4.96 3.58 14.04
N ASP A 15 -4.73 4.51 13.13
CA ASP A 15 -5.78 5.30 12.50
C ASP A 15 -6.86 4.40 11.87
N PRO A 16 -8.15 4.70 12.08
CA PRO A 16 -9.26 3.86 11.62
C PRO A 16 -9.25 3.62 10.10
N GLN A 17 -8.78 4.57 9.30
CA GLN A 17 -8.64 4.40 7.85
C GLN A 17 -7.57 3.36 7.50
N THR A 18 -6.50 3.30 8.30
CA THR A 18 -5.45 2.28 8.17
C THR A 18 -5.97 0.90 8.57
N ILE A 19 -6.85 0.83 9.57
CA ILE A 19 -7.50 -0.40 10.00
C ILE A 19 -8.40 -0.93 8.87
N GLU A 20 -9.26 -0.07 8.35
CA GLU A 20 -10.18 -0.40 7.26
C GLU A 20 -9.43 -0.87 6.01
N THR A 21 -8.40 -0.12 5.59
CA THR A 21 -7.58 -0.46 4.42
C THR A 21 -6.95 -1.85 4.57
N ASN A 22 -6.33 -2.14 5.71
CA ASN A 22 -5.72 -3.46 5.94
C ASN A 22 -6.77 -4.57 6.01
N THR A 23 -7.94 -4.28 6.57
CA THR A 23 -9.06 -5.24 6.64
C THR A 23 -9.56 -5.60 5.25
N ILE A 24 -9.75 -4.60 4.38
CA ILE A 24 -10.15 -4.80 2.99
C ILE A 24 -9.10 -5.63 2.25
N LEU A 25 -7.81 -5.29 2.39
CA LEU A 25 -6.72 -6.05 1.75
C LEU A 25 -6.73 -7.52 2.17
N CYS A 26 -6.93 -7.80 3.47
CA CYS A 26 -7.06 -9.16 3.96
C CYS A 26 -8.31 -9.83 3.37
N ARG A 27 -9.47 -9.18 3.43
CA ARG A 27 -10.77 -9.67 2.94
C ARG A 27 -10.71 -10.11 1.48
N VAL A 28 -10.15 -9.24 0.64
CA VAL A 28 -10.16 -9.37 -0.82
C VAL A 28 -9.09 -10.32 -1.34
N HIS A 29 -7.92 -10.38 -0.70
CA HIS A 29 -6.77 -11.10 -1.27
C HIS A 29 -6.29 -12.29 -0.45
N ILE A 30 -6.44 -12.26 0.88
CA ILE A 30 -5.88 -13.30 1.75
C ILE A 30 -6.89 -14.43 1.98
N PHE A 31 -8.16 -14.11 2.27
CA PHE A 31 -9.15 -15.17 2.52
C PHE A 31 -9.52 -16.03 1.30
N PRO A 32 -9.73 -15.49 0.09
CA PRO A 32 -10.13 -16.34 -1.03
C PRO A 32 -9.04 -17.35 -1.41
N ASP A 33 -7.76 -17.00 -1.26
CA ASP A 33 -6.67 -17.85 -1.73
C ASP A 33 -6.02 -18.69 -0.61
N LEU A 34 -5.96 -18.15 0.61
CA LEU A 34 -5.23 -18.77 1.74
C LEU A 34 -6.14 -19.15 2.92
N GLY A 35 -7.42 -18.75 2.90
CA GLY A 35 -8.36 -18.95 4.01
C GLY A 35 -8.78 -20.41 4.23
N ALA A 36 -8.67 -21.27 3.21
CA ALA A 36 -9.09 -22.66 3.29
C ALA A 36 -8.06 -23.59 3.98
N ARG A 37 -6.78 -23.18 4.07
CA ARG A 37 -5.71 -24.02 4.66
C ARG A 37 -5.35 -23.59 6.08
N LYS A 38 -4.91 -24.55 6.90
CA LYS A 38 -4.33 -24.27 8.21
C LYS A 38 -2.98 -23.55 8.02
N LEU A 39 -2.77 -22.45 8.76
CA LEU A 39 -1.50 -21.70 8.79
C LEU A 39 -0.28 -22.57 9.11
N LYS A 40 -0.47 -23.70 9.80
CA LYS A 40 0.58 -24.65 10.19
C LYS A 40 1.18 -25.43 9.00
N ASP A 41 0.39 -25.64 7.94
CA ASP A 41 0.80 -26.46 6.79
C ASP A 41 1.28 -25.60 5.61
N LEU A 42 1.36 -24.29 5.81
CA LEU A 42 1.72 -23.35 4.75
C LEU A 42 3.22 -23.42 4.46
N LYS A 43 3.60 -23.69 3.20
CA LYS A 43 4.99 -23.71 2.73
C LYS A 43 5.39 -22.40 2.05
N ALA A 44 6.68 -22.07 2.07
CA ALA A 44 7.20 -20.84 1.46
C ALA A 44 6.95 -20.80 -0.05
N THR A 45 7.10 -21.95 -0.71
CA THR A 45 6.84 -22.13 -2.15
C THR A 45 5.42 -21.75 -2.56
N GLU A 46 4.43 -22.04 -1.71
CA GLU A 46 3.03 -21.71 -1.98
C GLU A 46 2.78 -20.20 -1.84
N VAL A 47 3.39 -19.58 -0.83
CA VAL A 47 3.31 -18.13 -0.62
C VAL A 47 3.98 -17.38 -1.78
N GLU A 48 5.14 -17.85 -2.24
CA GLU A 48 5.81 -17.29 -3.42
C GLU A 48 4.99 -17.45 -4.70
N LYS A 49 4.39 -18.63 -4.92
CA LYS A 49 3.51 -18.89 -6.06
C LYS A 49 2.29 -17.96 -6.03
N TRP A 50 1.68 -17.79 -4.86
CA TRP A 50 0.57 -16.86 -4.66
C TRP A 50 0.97 -15.41 -4.93
N LEU A 51 2.09 -14.95 -4.36
CA LEU A 51 2.63 -13.60 -4.60
C LEU A 51 2.92 -13.37 -6.09
N ARG A 52 3.46 -14.37 -6.80
CA ARG A 52 3.74 -14.30 -8.24
C ARG A 52 2.46 -14.19 -9.07
N ILE A 53 1.40 -14.91 -8.70
CA ILE A 53 0.08 -14.80 -9.35
C ILE A 53 -0.49 -13.40 -9.13
N LYS A 54 -0.48 -12.92 -7.88
CA LYS A 54 -0.96 -11.56 -7.55
C LYS A 54 -0.13 -10.46 -8.18
N ALA A 55 1.16 -10.68 -8.39
CA ALA A 55 2.04 -9.69 -9.04
C ALA A 55 1.65 -9.38 -10.48
N ARG A 56 0.94 -10.30 -11.16
CA ARG A 56 0.43 -10.08 -12.51
C ARG A 56 -0.69 -9.04 -12.56
N SER A 57 -1.48 -8.91 -11.50
CA SER A 57 -2.65 -8.03 -11.46
C SER A 57 -2.50 -6.83 -10.54
N LEU A 58 -1.58 -6.86 -9.57
CA LEU A 58 -1.42 -5.82 -8.56
C LEU A 58 -0.14 -5.00 -8.75
N SER A 59 -0.23 -3.73 -8.32
CA SER A 59 0.93 -2.84 -8.25
C SER A 59 1.92 -3.28 -7.19
N THR A 60 3.19 -2.90 -7.37
CA THR A 60 4.26 -3.20 -6.39
C THR A 60 3.93 -2.70 -4.97
N ARG A 61 3.29 -1.53 -4.85
CA ARG A 61 2.86 -0.97 -3.54
C ARG A 61 1.79 -1.84 -2.87
N THR A 62 0.82 -2.31 -3.65
CA THR A 62 -0.26 -3.17 -3.12
C THR A 62 0.30 -4.52 -2.68
N LEU A 63 1.24 -5.10 -3.44
CA LEU A 63 1.94 -6.33 -3.05
C LEU A 63 2.74 -6.17 -1.76
N GLN A 64 3.45 -5.05 -1.59
CA GLN A 64 4.17 -4.74 -0.34
C GLN A 64 3.22 -4.58 0.84
N ALA A 65 2.06 -3.93 0.64
CA ALA A 65 1.04 -3.79 1.67
C ALA A 65 0.46 -5.16 2.06
N LEU A 66 0.17 -6.02 1.09
CA LEU A 66 -0.29 -7.40 1.32
C LEU A 66 0.74 -8.24 2.08
N TYR A 67 2.00 -8.22 1.63
CA TYR A 67 3.10 -8.90 2.31
C TYR A 67 3.24 -8.43 3.76
N SER A 68 3.19 -7.11 3.98
CA SER A 68 3.29 -6.53 5.33
C SER A 68 2.11 -6.92 6.22
N ALA A 69 0.89 -6.93 5.70
CA ALA A 69 -0.29 -7.38 6.42
C ALA A 69 -0.18 -8.86 6.78
N PHE A 70 0.24 -9.70 5.83
CA PHE A 70 0.39 -11.13 6.04
C PHE A 70 1.50 -11.47 7.05
N ASN A 71 2.66 -10.80 6.95
CA ASN A 71 3.75 -10.97 7.90
C ASN A 71 3.31 -10.59 9.33
N ARG A 72 2.53 -9.51 9.49
CA ARG A 72 1.97 -9.12 10.81
C ARG A 72 1.04 -10.19 11.37
N ILE A 73 0.15 -10.75 10.55
CA ILE A 73 -0.75 -11.83 10.94
C ILE A 73 0.06 -13.05 11.41
N VAL A 74 1.08 -13.46 10.66
CA VAL A 74 1.91 -14.62 11.00
C VAL A 74 2.75 -14.37 12.25
N LYS A 75 3.37 -13.20 12.41
CA LYS A 75 4.07 -12.84 13.66
C LYS A 75 3.18 -12.93 14.90
N ARG A 76 1.92 -12.49 14.79
CA ARG A 76 0.96 -12.64 15.89
C ARG A 76 0.52 -14.09 16.10
N ALA A 77 0.38 -14.87 15.03
CA ALA A 77 0.12 -16.31 15.16
C ALA A 77 1.29 -17.04 15.85
N MET A 78 2.53 -16.62 15.62
CA MET A 78 3.72 -17.12 16.34
C MET A 78 3.70 -16.71 17.81
N ALA A 79 3.38 -15.45 18.12
CA ALA A 79 3.29 -14.96 19.50
C ALA A 79 2.23 -15.68 20.35
N ARG A 80 1.28 -16.37 19.71
CA ARG A 80 0.26 -17.21 20.36
C ARG A 80 0.52 -18.70 20.19
N GLU A 81 1.75 -19.07 19.81
CA GLU A 81 2.22 -20.45 19.60
C GLU A 81 1.39 -21.26 18.58
N LYS A 82 0.62 -20.59 17.73
CA LYS A 82 -0.20 -21.25 16.69
C LYS A 82 0.66 -21.70 15.51
N VAL A 83 1.82 -21.11 15.31
CA VAL A 83 2.75 -21.39 14.20
C VAL A 83 4.18 -21.36 14.75
N LYS A 84 5.01 -22.36 14.40
CA LYS A 84 6.40 -22.46 14.89
C LYS A 84 7.41 -21.65 14.07
N ARG A 85 7.13 -21.35 12.80
CA ARG A 85 8.06 -20.66 11.89
C ARG A 85 7.33 -19.63 11.02
N ASN A 86 7.94 -18.46 10.86
CA ASN A 86 7.47 -17.46 9.92
C ASN A 86 7.88 -17.83 8.50
N VAL A 87 6.94 -18.36 7.74
CA VAL A 87 7.17 -18.77 6.35
C VAL A 87 7.19 -17.56 5.40
N VAL A 88 6.59 -16.44 5.82
CA VAL A 88 6.45 -15.21 5.02
C VAL A 88 7.77 -14.47 4.91
N GLU A 89 8.55 -14.43 5.99
CA GLU A 89 9.87 -13.77 6.01
C GLU A 89 10.88 -14.43 5.06
N LEU A 90 10.65 -15.68 4.68
CA LEU A 90 11.51 -16.41 3.74
C LEU A 90 11.21 -16.08 2.27
N CYS A 91 10.06 -15.45 2.00
CA CYS A 91 9.61 -15.18 0.64
C CYS A 91 10.13 -13.83 0.17
N THR A 92 10.73 -13.80 -1.03
CA THR A 92 11.10 -12.54 -1.68
C THR A 92 9.88 -11.91 -2.35
N ILE A 93 9.66 -10.61 -2.17
CA ILE A 93 8.55 -9.89 -2.79
C ILE A 93 8.86 -9.70 -4.29
N PRO A 94 8.07 -10.28 -5.22
CA PRO A 94 8.26 -10.04 -6.64
C PRO A 94 7.96 -8.58 -6.98
N LYS A 95 8.65 -8.03 -7.98
CA LYS A 95 8.28 -6.73 -8.57
C LYS A 95 6.88 -6.90 -9.19
N GLY A 96 5.93 -6.11 -8.72
CA GLY A 96 4.59 -6.04 -9.30
C GLY A 96 4.59 -5.23 -10.58
N GLN A 97 3.39 -4.90 -11.08
CA GLN A 97 3.30 -3.95 -12.19
C GLN A 97 4.01 -2.63 -11.82
N GLY A 98 4.70 -2.06 -12.82
CA GLY A 98 5.35 -0.77 -12.70
C GLY A 98 4.37 0.25 -12.15
N GLY A 99 4.78 0.96 -11.10
CA GLY A 99 3.92 1.96 -10.48
C GLY A 99 3.53 3.03 -11.50
N ARG A 100 2.34 3.59 -11.36
CA ARG A 100 1.96 4.80 -12.09
C ARG A 100 3.04 5.86 -11.80
N PRO A 101 3.70 6.44 -12.82
CA PRO A 101 4.60 7.56 -12.56
C PRO A 101 3.83 8.61 -11.79
N SER A 102 4.44 9.16 -10.73
CA SER A 102 3.81 10.21 -9.94
C SER A 102 3.37 11.31 -10.89
N ARG A 103 2.08 11.64 -10.88
CA ARG A 103 1.55 12.81 -11.60
C ARG A 103 1.99 14.06 -10.85
N SER A 104 3.29 14.33 -10.84
CA SER A 104 3.84 15.61 -10.42
C SER A 104 3.47 16.63 -11.49
N LEU A 105 2.94 17.76 -11.04
CA LEU A 105 2.61 18.86 -11.92
C LEU A 105 3.90 19.42 -12.52
N THR A 106 4.00 19.48 -13.85
CA THR A 106 5.14 20.18 -14.48
C THR A 106 4.99 21.69 -14.34
N PHE A 107 6.09 22.45 -14.37
CA PHE A 107 6.06 23.91 -14.27
C PHE A 107 5.13 24.56 -15.32
N ARG A 108 5.17 24.06 -16.56
CA ARG A 108 4.28 24.51 -17.65
C ARG A 108 2.81 24.22 -17.35
N GLN A 109 2.50 23.07 -16.77
CA GLN A 109 1.13 22.73 -16.36
C GLN A 109 0.66 23.60 -15.18
N ALA A 110 1.56 23.92 -14.24
CA ALA A 110 1.26 24.82 -13.12
C ALA A 110 0.90 26.23 -13.61
N LEU A 111 1.70 26.77 -14.54
CA LEU A 111 1.42 28.07 -15.16
C LEU A 111 0.11 28.07 -15.95
N ALA A 112 -0.20 26.99 -16.67
CA ALA A 112 -1.46 26.86 -17.40
C ALA A 112 -2.69 26.85 -16.46
N ILE A 113 -2.58 26.23 -15.28
CA ILE A 113 -3.64 26.24 -14.28
C ILE A 113 -3.78 27.64 -13.65
N LEU A 114 -2.67 28.34 -13.39
CA LEU A 114 -2.69 29.70 -12.87
C LEU A 114 -3.34 30.69 -13.86
N SER A 115 -3.01 30.59 -15.15
CA SER A 115 -3.62 31.44 -16.18
C SER A 115 -5.10 31.14 -16.37
N ALA A 116 -5.49 29.85 -16.40
CA ALA A 116 -6.89 29.44 -16.54
C ALA A 116 -7.76 29.78 -15.32
N SER A 117 -7.17 29.79 -14.12
CA SER A 117 -7.92 30.04 -12.88
C SER A 117 -8.08 31.51 -12.53
N LYS A 118 -7.49 32.45 -13.27
CA LYS A 118 -7.40 33.88 -12.92
C LYS A 118 -8.72 34.56 -12.51
N TYR A 119 -9.83 34.13 -13.11
CA TYR A 119 -11.17 34.67 -12.83
C TYR A 119 -12.07 33.72 -12.03
N HIS A 120 -11.52 32.59 -11.57
CA HIS A 120 -12.25 31.61 -10.77
C HIS A 120 -12.14 31.93 -9.29
N ARG A 121 -13.22 31.72 -8.52
CA ARG A 121 -13.26 31.99 -7.08
C ARG A 121 -12.20 31.20 -6.29
N MET A 122 -11.74 30.07 -6.82
CA MET A 122 -10.68 29.25 -6.20
C MET A 122 -9.25 29.71 -6.56
N HIS A 123 -9.06 30.77 -7.35
CA HIS A 123 -7.72 31.27 -7.72
C HIS A 123 -6.80 31.48 -6.51
N PRO A 124 -7.24 32.13 -5.41
CA PRO A 124 -6.37 32.36 -4.26
C PRO A 124 -5.96 31.03 -3.59
N TYR A 125 -6.86 30.05 -3.55
CA TYR A 125 -6.57 28.73 -2.99
C TYR A 125 -5.55 27.95 -3.85
N ILE A 126 -5.66 28.05 -5.18
CA ILE A 126 -4.73 27.41 -6.13
C ILE A 126 -3.33 28.03 -5.99
N VAL A 127 -3.24 29.36 -5.92
CA VAL A 127 -1.97 30.08 -5.75
C VAL A 127 -1.30 29.71 -4.42
N VAL A 128 -2.04 29.73 -3.31
CA VAL A 128 -1.51 29.35 -2.00
C VAL A 128 -1.07 27.89 -1.99
N SER A 129 -1.88 26.97 -2.55
CA SER A 129 -1.56 25.54 -2.58
C SER A 129 -0.29 25.22 -3.38
N LEU A 130 -0.02 25.97 -4.46
CA LEU A 130 1.20 25.83 -5.26
C LEU A 130 2.43 26.40 -4.54
N LEU A 131 2.29 27.48 -3.77
CA LEU A 131 3.38 28.17 -3.09
C LEU A 131 3.74 27.59 -1.72
N THR A 132 2.75 27.12 -0.95
CA THR A 132 2.94 26.65 0.43
C THR A 132 3.09 25.14 0.56
N ALA A 133 2.92 24.38 -0.53
CA ALA A 133 2.68 22.95 -0.55
C ALA A 133 3.30 22.16 0.63
N PRO A 134 2.51 21.78 1.65
CA PRO A 134 2.96 20.85 2.66
C PRO A 134 3.09 19.45 2.04
N ARG A 135 4.35 19.02 1.87
CA ARG A 135 4.87 17.65 1.79
C ARG A 135 4.46 16.73 0.62
N ASN A 136 3.32 16.90 -0.07
CA ASN A 136 2.77 15.79 -0.90
C ASN A 136 2.44 16.03 -2.38
N TYR A 137 2.52 17.24 -2.96
CA TYR A 137 1.89 17.45 -4.29
C TYR A 137 2.71 18.10 -5.41
N VAL A 138 3.88 18.67 -5.15
CA VAL A 138 4.64 19.33 -6.23
C VAL A 138 6.14 19.11 -6.07
N THR A 139 6.62 17.94 -6.49
CA THR A 139 8.03 17.79 -6.88
C THR A 139 8.17 18.29 -8.32
N PHE A 140 8.75 19.48 -8.51
CA PHE A 140 9.18 19.93 -9.82
C PHE A 140 10.38 19.08 -10.26
N ALA A 141 10.12 18.02 -11.02
CA ALA A 141 11.17 17.25 -11.66
C ALA A 141 11.81 18.10 -12.76
N GLY A 142 13.02 18.60 -12.50
CA GLY A 142 13.85 19.28 -13.50
C GLY A 142 13.84 20.81 -13.39
N ALA A 143 14.54 21.33 -12.39
CA ALA A 143 15.06 22.70 -12.40
C ALA A 143 16.59 22.63 -12.33
N THR A 144 17.22 22.20 -13.42
CA THR A 144 18.60 22.65 -13.73
C THR A 144 18.47 24.06 -14.28
N LEU A 145 18.77 25.04 -13.43
CA LEU A 145 19.03 26.41 -13.84
C LEU A 145 20.35 26.42 -14.61
N THR A 146 20.26 26.64 -15.91
CA THR A 146 21.35 27.15 -16.77
C THR A 146 20.77 28.31 -17.56
#